data_AF-A0A2D4WSK2-F1
#
_entry.id   AF-A0A2D4WSK2-F1
#
_cell.length_a   1.000
_cell.length_b   1.000
_cell.length_c   1.000
_cell.angle_alpha   90.00
_cell.angle_beta   90.00
_cell.angle_gamma   90.00
#
_symmetry.space_group_name_H-M   'P 1'
#
loop_
_entity.id
_entity.type
_entity.pdbx_description
1 polymer ?
#
loop_
_entity_poly.entity_id
_entity_poly.type
_entity_poly.pdbx_seq_one_letter_code
_entity_poly.pdbx_strand_id
1 'polypeptide(L)'
;MTTLHVPLDSNSYDVTIEAGARTRTGALLTHALGESAGRRILLVADAAVSETHAEVVATSLEAAGFEVAFVTVEATEANKSLEAFEALLKAAAGQKIDRSGAVVSVGGGIICDLAGYVAASWLRGIPVFHVPTTLLAMVDASIGGKTGVNLPLPDGALGKNLVGAFWQPVGVLSDPEVLETLPERERACGLAECIKHGLVADWSLLEALREQAPDILAGRLSTCMALIARCAATKVNIVSGDEREEAGPGAGVARAFLNLGHTFAHAIEPLPELELKHGEAVAIGLMAAGACAQTLGHWGGDESEALQSTLEACGLPIALSEPLKRGRLIERMGWDKKVRQGTLTIVVPDGRGSVSMVPGPSLELLEAGWAAVGAS
;
A
#
# COMPACT_ATOMS: atom_id res chain seq x y z
N MET A 1 -8.12 -13.08 17.20
CA MET A 1 -7.49 -13.53 15.95
C MET A 1 -8.54 -13.46 14.84
N THR A 2 -8.19 -12.82 13.74
CA THR A 2 -8.99 -12.81 12.50
C THR A 2 -8.09 -13.35 11.39
N THR A 3 -8.58 -14.28 10.58
CA THR A 3 -7.87 -14.77 9.39
C THR A 3 -8.75 -14.55 8.18
N LEU A 4 -8.20 -13.91 7.15
CA LEU A 4 -8.86 -13.68 5.87
C LEU A 4 -8.17 -14.53 4.82
N HIS A 5 -8.93 -15.39 4.15
CA HIS A 5 -8.42 -16.19 3.05
C HIS A 5 -8.47 -15.38 1.75
N VAL A 6 -7.38 -15.35 1.01
CA VAL A 6 -7.30 -14.72 -0.32
C VAL A 6 -7.43 -15.83 -1.38
N PRO A 7 -8.63 -16.06 -1.94
CA PRO A 7 -8.84 -17.11 -2.92
C PRO A 7 -8.27 -16.68 -4.27
N LEU A 8 -7.18 -17.32 -4.68
CA LEU A 8 -6.52 -17.18 -5.99
C LEU A 8 -6.31 -18.56 -6.61
N ASP A 9 -6.37 -18.64 -7.94
CA ASP A 9 -6.40 -19.92 -8.68
C ASP A 9 -5.23 -20.86 -8.37
N SER A 10 -4.03 -20.32 -8.16
CA SER A 10 -2.82 -21.12 -7.92
C SER A 10 -2.05 -20.77 -6.65
N ASN A 11 -2.22 -19.57 -6.12
CA ASN A 11 -1.40 -19.02 -5.03
C ASN A 11 -2.28 -18.40 -3.94
N SER A 12 -3.32 -19.13 -3.51
CA SER A 12 -4.13 -18.70 -2.37
C SER A 12 -3.29 -18.62 -1.11
N TYR A 13 -3.57 -17.62 -0.26
CA TYR A 13 -2.83 -17.42 0.98
C TYR A 13 -3.74 -16.79 2.05
N ASP A 14 -3.28 -16.85 3.30
CA ASP A 14 -4.01 -16.27 4.43
C ASP A 14 -3.38 -14.95 4.89
N VAL A 15 -4.23 -13.99 5.24
CA VAL A 15 -3.90 -12.78 5.99
C VAL A 15 -4.32 -12.99 7.43
N THR A 16 -3.35 -13.17 8.32
CA THR A 16 -3.58 -13.34 9.77
C THR A 16 -3.44 -12.02 10.49
N ILE A 17 -4.46 -11.64 11.25
CA ILE A 17 -4.52 -10.42 12.04
C ILE A 17 -4.71 -10.79 13.51
N GLU A 18 -3.64 -10.62 14.29
CA GLU A 18 -3.64 -11.02 15.69
C GLU A 18 -2.54 -10.31 16.50
N ALA A 19 -2.93 -9.74 17.63
CA ALA A 19 -2.02 -9.10 18.56
C ALA A 19 -0.98 -10.11 19.12
N GLY A 20 0.30 -9.72 19.11
CA GLY A 20 1.41 -10.53 19.62
C GLY A 20 1.85 -11.66 18.70
N ALA A 21 1.21 -11.83 17.53
CA ALA A 21 1.42 -12.99 16.68
C ALA A 21 2.79 -13.00 15.98
N ARG A 22 3.55 -11.90 15.98
CA ARG A 22 4.95 -11.87 15.49
C ARG A 22 5.86 -12.91 16.18
N THR A 23 5.54 -13.28 17.42
CA THR A 23 6.22 -14.34 18.19
C THR A 23 6.01 -15.74 17.62
N ARG A 24 5.01 -15.93 16.76
CA ARG A 24 4.66 -17.20 16.10
C ARG A 24 4.90 -17.18 14.59
N THR A 25 5.66 -16.19 14.08
CA THR A 25 5.99 -16.09 12.64
C THR A 25 6.58 -17.39 12.10
N GLY A 26 7.51 -18.03 12.82
CA GLY A 26 8.11 -19.30 12.37
C GLY A 26 7.09 -20.43 12.22
N ALA A 27 6.13 -20.55 13.14
CA ALA A 27 5.08 -21.55 13.06
C ALA A 27 4.12 -21.29 11.88
N LEU A 28 3.73 -20.03 11.69
CA LEU A 28 2.85 -19.62 10.58
C LEU A 28 3.52 -19.81 9.21
N LEU A 29 4.81 -19.45 9.10
CA LEU A 29 5.57 -19.67 7.87
C LEU A 29 5.74 -21.17 7.57
N THR A 30 6.02 -21.99 8.59
CA THR A 30 6.12 -23.45 8.43
C THR A 30 4.81 -24.02 7.90
N HIS A 31 3.67 -23.56 8.42
CA HIS A 31 2.36 -23.96 7.93
C HIS A 31 2.14 -23.54 6.46
N ALA A 32 2.47 -22.30 6.12
CA ALA A 32 2.30 -21.75 4.78
C ALA A 32 3.17 -22.44 3.71
N LEU A 33 4.41 -22.83 4.04
CA LEU A 33 5.34 -23.46 3.11
C LEU A 33 5.13 -24.99 2.97
N GLY A 34 4.51 -25.63 3.97
CA GLY A 34 4.30 -27.08 3.99
C GLY A 34 5.60 -27.90 4.12
N GLU A 35 5.51 -29.21 3.83
CA GLU A 35 6.61 -30.17 4.08
C GLU A 35 7.80 -30.05 3.11
N SER A 36 7.64 -29.34 1.99
CA SER A 36 8.68 -29.16 0.96
C SER A 36 9.56 -27.92 1.19
N ALA A 37 9.35 -27.22 2.32
CA ALA A 37 10.03 -25.99 2.66
C ALA A 37 11.51 -26.20 2.93
N GLY A 38 12.35 -25.39 2.27
CA GLY A 38 13.74 -25.22 2.66
C GLY A 38 13.87 -24.53 4.01
N ARG A 39 15.05 -24.65 4.60
CA ARG A 39 15.34 -24.11 5.94
C ARG A 39 15.87 -22.68 5.91
N ARG A 40 16.28 -22.15 4.75
CA ARG A 40 16.97 -20.86 4.66
C ARG A 40 16.02 -19.72 4.34
N ILE A 41 16.09 -18.68 5.17
CA ILE A 41 15.26 -17.49 5.06
C ILE A 41 16.13 -16.28 4.82
N LEU A 42 15.81 -15.48 3.81
CA LEU A 42 16.29 -14.11 3.72
C LEU A 42 15.28 -13.21 4.44
N LEU A 43 15.62 -12.74 5.64
CA LEU A 43 14.79 -11.76 6.36
C LEU A 43 15.24 -10.36 5.96
N VAL A 44 14.34 -9.60 5.33
CA VAL A 44 14.57 -8.21 4.92
C VAL A 44 13.75 -7.30 5.83
N ALA A 45 14.43 -6.50 6.64
CA ALA A 45 13.79 -5.62 7.61
C ALA A 45 14.05 -4.14 7.33
N ASP A 46 13.09 -3.30 7.71
CA ASP A 46 13.34 -1.86 7.87
C ASP A 46 14.36 -1.64 8.99
N ALA A 47 15.37 -0.80 8.77
CA ALA A 47 16.31 -0.39 9.79
C ALA A 47 15.60 0.24 11.02
N ALA A 48 14.46 0.91 10.83
CA ALA A 48 13.70 1.51 11.94
C ALA A 48 13.07 0.48 12.89
N VAL A 49 12.89 -0.77 12.45
CA VAL A 49 12.28 -1.85 13.26
C VAL A 49 13.21 -3.06 13.42
N SER A 50 14.47 -2.95 13.01
CA SER A 50 15.43 -4.06 12.99
C SER A 50 15.70 -4.58 14.39
N GLU A 51 16.04 -3.69 15.32
CA GLU A 51 16.40 -4.01 16.72
C GLU A 51 15.18 -4.24 17.63
N THR A 52 13.96 -4.14 17.09
CA THR A 52 12.70 -4.28 17.85
C THR A 52 11.87 -5.44 17.32
N HIS A 53 10.99 -5.17 16.37
CA HIS A 53 10.00 -6.14 15.88
C HIS A 53 10.64 -7.22 15.02
N ALA A 54 11.67 -6.89 14.23
CA ALA A 54 12.32 -7.84 13.34
C ALA A 54 13.20 -8.85 14.08
N GLU A 55 13.87 -8.47 15.18
CA GLU A 55 14.56 -9.40 16.09
C GLU A 55 13.60 -10.44 16.68
N VAL A 56 12.38 -10.04 17.08
CA VAL A 56 11.35 -10.97 17.56
C VAL A 56 10.91 -11.95 16.46
N VAL A 57 10.76 -11.46 15.23
CA VAL A 57 10.43 -12.29 14.07
C VAL A 57 11.57 -13.27 13.74
N ALA A 58 12.82 -12.80 13.73
CA ALA A 58 14.00 -13.63 13.51
C ALA A 58 14.10 -14.75 14.55
N THR A 59 13.96 -14.42 15.84
CA THR A 59 13.93 -15.38 16.94
C THR A 59 12.83 -16.42 16.76
N SER A 60 11.63 -16.00 16.33
CA SER A 60 10.51 -16.90 16.06
C SER A 60 10.81 -17.88 14.90
N LEU A 61 11.46 -17.41 13.84
CA LEU A 61 11.88 -18.23 12.70
C LEU A 61 12.95 -19.24 13.10
N GLU A 62 13.98 -18.81 13.83
CA GLU A 62 15.04 -19.69 14.32
C GLU A 62 14.51 -20.76 15.27
N ALA A 63 13.57 -20.41 16.15
CA ALA A 63 12.91 -21.36 17.04
C ALA A 63 12.08 -22.42 16.28
N ALA A 64 11.58 -22.09 15.08
CA ALA A 64 10.94 -23.05 14.18
C ALA A 64 11.96 -23.87 13.36
N GLY A 65 13.26 -23.62 13.54
CA GLY A 65 14.35 -24.36 12.91
C GLY A 65 14.76 -23.85 11.55
N PHE A 66 14.46 -22.59 11.21
CA PHE A 66 14.99 -21.91 10.02
C PHE A 66 16.40 -21.35 10.28
N GLU A 67 17.24 -21.35 9.25
CA GLU A 67 18.49 -20.60 9.16
C GLU A 67 18.19 -19.20 8.61
N VAL A 68 18.31 -18.15 9.45
CA VAL A 68 17.91 -16.79 9.09
C VAL A 68 19.11 -15.94 8.66
N ALA A 69 19.08 -15.47 7.42
CA ALA A 69 19.96 -14.42 6.92
C ALA A 69 19.27 -13.06 7.09
N PHE A 70 19.63 -12.33 8.14
CA PHE A 70 19.05 -11.03 8.47
C PHE A 70 19.74 -9.91 7.67
N VAL A 71 18.96 -9.14 6.90
CA VAL A 71 19.42 -7.97 6.16
C VAL A 71 18.52 -6.76 6.45
N THR A 72 19.13 -5.61 6.72
CA THR A 72 18.44 -4.35 6.99
C THR A 72 18.50 -3.41 5.79
N VAL A 73 17.41 -2.69 5.54
CA VAL A 73 17.31 -1.61 4.55
C VAL A 73 16.67 -0.40 5.22
N GLU A 74 17.24 0.79 5.06
CA GLU A 74 16.57 2.02 5.47
C GLU A 74 15.42 2.32 4.51
N ALA A 75 14.18 2.19 4.98
CA ALA A 75 13.00 2.29 4.13
C ALA A 75 12.66 3.74 3.76
N THR A 76 13.21 4.19 2.63
CA THR A 76 12.91 5.50 2.03
C THR A 76 12.55 5.34 0.56
N GLU A 77 11.83 6.32 -0.01
CA GLU A 77 11.52 6.31 -1.45
C GLU A 77 12.78 6.33 -2.33
N ALA A 78 13.86 6.94 -1.84
CA ALA A 78 15.17 6.94 -2.51
C ALA A 78 15.82 5.56 -2.48
N ASN A 79 15.69 4.82 -1.36
CA ASN A 79 16.25 3.48 -1.21
C ASN A 79 15.35 2.37 -1.78
N LYS A 80 14.13 2.70 -2.21
CA LYS A 80 13.27 1.79 -2.98
C LYS A 80 13.75 1.71 -4.43
N SER A 81 14.99 1.25 -4.64
CA SER A 81 15.71 1.39 -5.91
C SER A 81 16.26 0.07 -6.46
N LEU A 82 16.77 0.10 -7.69
CA LEU A 82 17.46 -1.04 -8.31
C LEU A 82 18.75 -1.42 -7.58
N GLU A 83 19.44 -0.45 -6.97
CA GLU A 83 20.66 -0.67 -6.20
C GLU A 83 20.37 -1.45 -4.92
N ALA A 84 19.31 -1.08 -4.19
CA ALA A 84 18.88 -1.83 -3.00
C ALA A 84 18.43 -3.24 -3.38
N PHE A 85 17.67 -3.38 -4.47
CA PHE A 85 17.29 -4.68 -5.02
C PHE A 85 18.51 -5.54 -5.36
N GLU A 86 19.50 -5.01 -6.08
CA GLU A 86 20.74 -5.73 -6.41
C GLU A 86 21.50 -6.16 -5.15
N ALA A 87 21.59 -5.29 -4.14
CA ALA A 87 22.24 -5.60 -2.86
C ALA A 87 21.56 -6.78 -2.16
N LEU A 88 20.22 -6.83 -2.16
CA LEU A 88 19.46 -7.94 -1.58
C LEU A 88 19.67 -9.25 -2.36
N LEU A 89 19.77 -9.21 -3.70
CA LEU A 89 20.10 -10.41 -4.49
C LEU A 89 21.52 -10.91 -4.18
N LYS A 90 22.50 -10.00 -4.01
CA LYS A 90 23.87 -10.37 -3.60
C LYS A 90 23.88 -10.99 -2.21
N ALA A 91 23.07 -10.48 -1.28
CA ALA A 91 22.92 -11.07 0.05
C ALA A 91 22.32 -12.48 -0.03
N ALA A 92 21.25 -12.68 -0.81
CA ALA A 92 20.68 -14.00 -1.06
C ALA A 92 21.71 -15.00 -1.63
N ALA A 93 22.54 -14.54 -2.58
CA ALA A 93 23.62 -15.33 -3.16
C ALA A 93 24.68 -15.73 -2.14
N GLY A 94 25.18 -14.76 -1.36
CA GLY A 94 26.20 -14.97 -0.34
C GLY A 94 25.76 -15.93 0.76
N GLN A 95 24.46 -15.89 1.10
CA GLN A 95 23.82 -16.75 2.10
C GLN A 95 23.33 -18.07 1.51
N LYS A 96 23.56 -18.30 0.20
CA LYS A 96 23.21 -19.53 -0.50
C LYS A 96 21.73 -19.91 -0.33
N ILE A 97 20.85 -18.92 -0.46
CA ILE A 97 19.40 -19.12 -0.52
C ILE A 97 19.09 -19.84 -1.83
N ASP A 98 18.51 -21.05 -1.75
CA ASP A 98 18.13 -21.85 -2.91
C ASP A 98 16.62 -21.77 -3.22
N ARG A 99 16.13 -22.57 -4.17
CA ARG A 99 14.72 -22.58 -4.62
C ARG A 99 13.74 -23.03 -3.54
N SER A 100 14.21 -23.71 -2.51
CA SER A 100 13.38 -24.17 -1.38
C SER A 100 13.31 -23.12 -0.26
N GLY A 101 14.24 -22.15 -0.25
CA GLY A 101 14.22 -21.05 0.72
C GLY A 101 13.08 -20.05 0.48
N ALA A 102 12.95 -19.08 1.37
CA ALA A 102 11.93 -18.04 1.29
C ALA A 102 12.47 -16.67 1.69
N VAL A 103 11.76 -15.62 1.28
CA VAL A 103 11.99 -14.25 1.75
C VAL A 103 10.95 -13.92 2.82
N VAL A 104 11.35 -13.31 3.93
CA VAL A 104 10.44 -12.75 4.94
C VAL A 104 10.67 -11.25 5.01
N SER A 105 9.62 -10.45 4.88
CA SER A 105 9.73 -8.99 4.96
C SER A 105 9.20 -8.48 6.30
N VAL A 106 9.94 -7.61 7.00
CA VAL A 106 9.48 -6.99 8.26
C VAL A 106 9.61 -5.47 8.15
N GLY A 107 8.52 -4.76 7.90
CA GLY A 107 8.58 -3.32 7.65
C GLY A 107 7.30 -2.75 7.05
N GLY A 108 7.37 -1.50 6.60
CA GLY A 108 6.29 -0.85 5.85
C GLY A 108 6.18 -1.32 4.39
N GLY A 109 5.41 -0.58 3.57
CA GLY A 109 5.14 -0.92 2.18
C GLY A 109 6.39 -0.99 1.30
N ILE A 110 7.38 -0.12 1.54
CA ILE A 110 8.67 -0.13 0.81
C ILE A 110 9.39 -1.48 0.97
N ILE A 111 9.42 -2.02 2.19
CA ILE A 111 10.07 -3.30 2.48
C ILE A 111 9.25 -4.46 1.91
N CYS A 112 7.92 -4.39 1.95
CA CYS A 112 7.06 -5.38 1.30
C CYS A 112 7.34 -5.44 -0.21
N ASP A 113 7.39 -4.29 -0.89
CA ASP A 113 7.63 -4.21 -2.33
C ASP A 113 9.03 -4.69 -2.73
N LEU A 114 10.07 -4.25 -2.01
CA LEU A 114 11.45 -4.67 -2.26
C LEU A 114 11.62 -6.18 -2.05
N ALA A 115 11.20 -6.69 -0.89
CA ALA A 115 11.33 -8.10 -0.54
C ALA A 115 10.51 -9.00 -1.48
N GLY A 116 9.29 -8.57 -1.82
CA GLY A 116 8.44 -9.26 -2.78
C GLY A 116 9.09 -9.32 -4.18
N TYR A 117 9.71 -8.23 -4.64
CA TYR A 117 10.37 -8.21 -5.95
C TYR A 117 11.66 -9.04 -5.96
N VAL A 118 12.41 -9.05 -4.86
CA VAL A 118 13.54 -9.98 -4.64
C VAL A 118 13.06 -11.41 -4.74
N ALA A 119 11.97 -11.77 -4.06
CA ALA A 119 11.42 -13.12 -4.10
C ALA A 119 10.93 -13.53 -5.49
N ALA A 120 10.28 -12.62 -6.21
CA ALA A 120 9.83 -12.84 -7.59
C ALA A 120 10.98 -13.12 -8.57
N SER A 121 12.12 -12.46 -8.34
CA SER A 121 13.25 -12.47 -9.29
C SER A 121 14.32 -13.50 -8.92
N TRP A 122 14.57 -13.72 -7.63
CA TRP A 122 15.61 -14.63 -7.16
C TRP A 122 15.31 -16.05 -7.62
N LEU A 123 16.25 -16.65 -8.36
CA LEU A 123 16.11 -17.98 -8.97
C LEU A 123 14.84 -18.15 -9.83
N ARG A 124 14.28 -17.05 -10.34
CA ARG A 124 12.99 -16.98 -11.08
C ARG A 124 11.76 -17.28 -10.22
N GLY A 125 11.81 -16.97 -8.93
CA GLY A 125 10.68 -17.10 -8.03
C GLY A 125 10.96 -18.03 -6.86
N ILE A 126 10.83 -17.48 -5.65
CA ILE A 126 10.74 -18.21 -4.39
C ILE A 126 9.61 -17.62 -3.53
N PRO A 127 9.11 -18.35 -2.52
CA PRO A 127 8.10 -17.84 -1.60
C PRO A 127 8.48 -16.52 -0.91
N VAL A 128 7.49 -15.66 -0.67
CA VAL A 128 7.62 -14.48 0.20
C VAL A 128 6.54 -14.47 1.27
N PHE A 129 6.88 -14.09 2.50
CA PHE A 129 5.94 -13.93 3.60
C PHE A 129 6.08 -12.53 4.19
N HIS A 130 4.97 -11.81 4.32
CA HIS A 130 5.00 -10.42 4.76
C HIS A 130 4.60 -10.29 6.24
N VAL A 131 5.41 -9.56 7.02
CA VAL A 131 5.11 -9.11 8.38
C VAL A 131 5.06 -7.58 8.38
N PRO A 132 3.97 -6.96 7.88
CA PRO A 132 3.85 -5.51 7.80
C PRO A 132 3.88 -4.86 9.20
N THR A 133 4.63 -3.77 9.34
CA THR A 133 4.77 -3.02 10.61
C THR A 133 4.17 -1.61 10.58
N THR A 134 3.55 -1.21 9.47
CA THR A 134 2.82 0.07 9.36
C THR A 134 1.35 -0.18 9.06
N LEU A 135 0.48 0.73 9.50
CA LEU A 135 -0.96 0.64 9.23
C LEU A 135 -1.21 0.56 7.71
N LEU A 136 -0.54 1.40 6.93
CA LEU A 136 -0.62 1.40 5.47
C LEU A 136 -0.28 0.02 4.88
N ALA A 137 0.80 -0.60 5.32
CA ALA A 137 1.21 -1.90 4.80
C ALA A 137 0.25 -3.02 5.18
N MET A 138 -0.32 -2.97 6.40
CA MET A 138 -1.29 -3.96 6.89
C MET A 138 -2.61 -3.93 6.12
N VAL A 139 -3.03 -2.76 5.62
CA VAL A 139 -4.33 -2.59 4.94
C VAL A 139 -4.22 -2.58 3.41
N ASP A 140 -3.04 -2.28 2.86
CA ASP A 140 -2.84 -2.14 1.42
C ASP A 140 -1.62 -2.93 0.92
N ALA A 141 -0.40 -2.44 1.16
CA ALA A 141 0.80 -2.86 0.41
C ALA A 141 1.17 -4.34 0.54
N SER A 142 0.86 -4.99 1.67
CA SER A 142 1.18 -6.41 1.86
C SER A 142 0.20 -7.37 1.17
N ILE A 143 -0.91 -6.85 0.59
CA ILE A 143 -2.00 -7.66 0.03
C ILE A 143 -2.10 -7.45 -1.48
N GLY A 144 -2.05 -8.56 -2.22
CA GLY A 144 -2.28 -8.62 -3.67
C GLY A 144 -1.02 -8.60 -4.53
N GLY A 145 0.18 -8.70 -3.94
CA GLY A 145 1.38 -9.11 -4.66
C GLY A 145 1.91 -8.14 -5.73
N LYS A 146 1.49 -6.86 -5.74
CA LYS A 146 2.24 -5.86 -6.51
C LYS A 146 3.54 -5.61 -5.76
N THR A 147 4.67 -5.81 -6.42
CA THR A 147 6.00 -5.67 -5.83
C THR A 147 6.90 -4.93 -6.82
N GLY A 148 7.90 -4.19 -6.35
CA GLY A 148 8.79 -3.48 -7.26
C GLY A 148 9.64 -2.39 -6.64
N VAL A 149 10.29 -1.66 -7.53
CA VAL A 149 11.20 -0.55 -7.20
C VAL A 149 10.95 0.66 -8.11
N ASN A 150 11.43 1.80 -7.62
CA ASN A 150 11.46 3.03 -8.38
C ASN A 150 12.62 2.99 -9.40
N LEU A 151 12.45 3.71 -10.51
CA LEU A 151 13.42 3.78 -11.61
C LEU A 151 13.77 5.23 -11.90
N PRO A 152 15.05 5.64 -11.81
CA PRO A 152 15.50 6.92 -12.33
C PRO A 152 15.25 7.01 -13.85
N LEU A 153 14.61 8.08 -14.29
CA LEU A 153 14.25 8.31 -15.69
C LEU A 153 15.30 9.17 -16.41
N PRO A 154 15.37 9.13 -17.76
CA PRO A 154 16.36 9.88 -18.54
C PRO A 154 16.32 11.41 -18.35
N ASP A 155 15.18 11.95 -17.93
CA ASP A 155 14.97 13.37 -17.62
C ASP A 155 15.33 13.74 -16.17
N GLY A 156 15.83 12.80 -15.39
CA GLY A 156 16.19 12.97 -13.98
C GLY A 156 15.02 12.82 -13.00
N ALA A 157 13.81 12.57 -13.48
CA ALA A 157 12.68 12.27 -12.60
C ALA A 157 12.79 10.86 -12.00
N LEU A 158 12.19 10.65 -10.83
CA LEU A 158 12.04 9.32 -10.24
C LEU A 158 10.71 8.72 -10.66
N GLY A 159 10.75 7.69 -11.51
CA GLY A 159 9.57 6.92 -11.85
C GLY A 159 9.20 5.97 -10.73
N LYS A 160 8.06 6.19 -10.07
CA LYS A 160 7.61 5.32 -8.96
C LYS A 160 7.11 3.98 -9.48
N ASN A 161 7.51 2.88 -8.80
CA ASN A 161 7.06 1.51 -9.06
C ASN A 161 7.16 1.06 -10.53
N LEU A 162 8.12 1.61 -11.30
CA LEU A 162 8.13 1.35 -12.75
C LEU A 162 8.62 -0.05 -13.11
N VAL A 163 9.40 -0.67 -12.24
CA VAL A 163 10.03 -1.98 -12.43
C VAL A 163 9.56 -2.89 -11.30
N GLY A 164 8.96 -4.02 -11.63
CA GLY A 164 8.33 -4.86 -10.63
C GLY A 164 7.69 -6.12 -11.19
N ALA A 165 6.97 -6.83 -10.33
CA ALA A 165 6.25 -8.06 -10.67
C ALA A 165 4.94 -8.19 -9.88
N PHE A 166 3.99 -8.93 -10.45
CA PHE A 166 2.90 -9.52 -9.68
C PHE A 166 3.39 -10.84 -9.07
N TRP A 167 3.65 -10.84 -7.77
CA TRP A 167 4.16 -11.97 -7.01
C TRP A 167 3.43 -12.07 -5.67
N GLN A 168 2.57 -13.08 -5.53
CA GLN A 168 1.74 -13.24 -4.34
C GLN A 168 2.58 -13.78 -3.17
N PRO A 169 2.33 -13.32 -1.94
CA PRO A 169 2.91 -13.92 -0.76
C PRO A 169 2.30 -15.31 -0.50
N VAL A 170 3.02 -16.14 0.25
CA VAL A 170 2.48 -17.38 0.83
C VAL A 170 1.73 -17.13 2.15
N GLY A 171 1.81 -15.91 2.68
CA GLY A 171 1.04 -15.46 3.83
C GLY A 171 1.40 -14.05 4.27
N VAL A 172 0.48 -13.42 5.00
CA VAL A 172 0.66 -12.10 5.61
C VAL A 172 0.33 -12.19 7.09
N LEU A 173 1.19 -11.63 7.94
CA LEU A 173 1.01 -11.56 9.38
C LEU A 173 0.96 -10.10 9.85
N SER A 174 -0.25 -9.61 10.10
CA SER A 174 -0.49 -8.28 10.65
C SER A 174 -0.65 -8.37 12.16
N ASP A 175 0.40 -8.02 12.91
CA ASP A 175 0.38 -7.91 14.37
C ASP A 175 0.13 -6.45 14.78
N PRO A 176 -1.08 -6.07 15.24
CA PRO A 176 -1.40 -4.66 15.48
C PRO A 176 -0.66 -4.04 16.68
N GLU A 177 0.01 -4.83 17.53
CA GLU A 177 0.79 -4.30 18.66
C GLU A 177 1.96 -3.42 18.19
N VAL A 178 2.52 -3.71 17.01
CA VAL A 178 3.66 -2.94 16.48
C VAL A 178 3.30 -1.48 16.18
N LEU A 179 2.00 -1.17 16.02
CA LEU A 179 1.50 0.18 15.77
C LEU A 179 1.60 1.10 16.99
N GLU A 180 1.77 0.56 18.20
CA GLU A 180 2.01 1.36 19.40
C GLU A 180 3.29 2.20 19.27
N THR A 181 4.33 1.61 18.67
CA THR A 181 5.62 2.27 18.46
C THR A 181 5.70 3.09 17.17
N LEU A 182 4.70 3.00 16.30
CA LEU A 182 4.70 3.72 15.02
C LEU A 182 4.48 5.23 15.28
N PRO A 183 5.16 6.15 14.57
CA PRO A 183 4.87 7.57 14.72
C PRO A 183 3.42 7.90 14.35
N GLU A 184 2.81 8.88 15.03
CA GLU A 184 1.42 9.28 14.76
C GLU A 184 1.20 9.70 13.30
N ARG A 185 2.15 10.46 12.72
CA ARG A 185 2.11 10.85 11.30
C ARG A 185 2.05 9.65 10.35
N GLU A 186 2.74 8.55 10.69
CA GLU A 186 2.71 7.31 9.89
C GLU A 186 1.39 6.54 10.07
N ARG A 187 0.81 6.55 11.28
CA ARG A 187 -0.56 6.04 11.50
C ARG A 187 -1.57 6.84 10.69
N ALA A 188 -1.49 8.18 10.72
CA ALA A 188 -2.33 9.06 9.91
C ALA A 188 -2.19 8.75 8.41
N CYS A 189 -0.96 8.56 7.91
CA CYS A 189 -0.74 8.16 6.52
C CYS A 189 -1.46 6.86 6.14
N GLY A 190 -1.51 5.87 7.05
CA GLY A 190 -2.27 4.63 6.82
C GLY A 190 -3.79 4.84 6.79
N LEU A 191 -4.31 5.87 7.46
CA LEU A 191 -5.73 6.21 7.44
C LEU A 191 -6.19 6.70 6.06
N ALA A 192 -5.32 7.31 5.26
CA ALA A 192 -5.66 7.73 3.90
C ALA A 192 -6.14 6.55 3.04
N GLU A 193 -5.48 5.40 3.17
CA GLU A 193 -5.88 4.18 2.45
C GLU A 193 -7.11 3.51 3.04
N CYS A 194 -7.34 3.66 4.35
CA CYS A 194 -8.59 3.22 4.98
C CYS A 194 -9.78 4.05 4.48
N ILE A 195 -9.61 5.37 4.37
CA ILE A 195 -10.59 6.30 3.79
C ILE A 195 -10.87 5.92 2.33
N LYS A 196 -9.81 5.68 1.54
CA LYS A 196 -9.92 5.20 0.16
C LYS A 196 -10.77 3.93 0.05
N HIS A 197 -10.55 2.94 0.90
CA HIS A 197 -11.39 1.73 0.94
C HIS A 197 -12.86 2.05 1.22
N GLY A 198 -13.13 2.98 2.14
CA GLY A 198 -14.49 3.42 2.44
C GLY A 198 -15.18 4.07 1.24
N LEU A 199 -14.48 4.94 0.52
CA LEU A 199 -15.00 5.57 -0.69
C LEU A 199 -15.23 4.57 -1.83
N VAL A 200 -14.37 3.57 -1.95
CA VAL A 200 -14.42 2.58 -3.03
C VAL A 200 -15.52 1.53 -2.82
N ALA A 201 -15.75 1.09 -1.59
CA ALA A 201 -16.57 -0.10 -1.34
C ALA A 201 -17.42 -0.09 -0.06
N ASP A 202 -17.16 0.80 0.90
CA ASP A 202 -17.83 0.76 2.20
C ASP A 202 -17.97 2.15 2.81
N TRP A 203 -19.00 2.90 2.41
CA TRP A 203 -19.20 4.27 2.92
C TRP A 203 -19.29 4.32 4.45
N SER A 204 -19.83 3.28 5.09
CA SER A 204 -19.93 3.25 6.55
C SER A 204 -18.57 3.07 7.24
N LEU A 205 -17.52 2.67 6.52
CA LEU A 205 -16.14 2.73 7.00
C LEU A 205 -15.66 4.18 7.09
N LEU A 206 -15.96 5.02 6.09
CA LEU A 206 -15.63 6.45 6.11
C LEU A 206 -16.22 7.12 7.36
N GLU A 207 -17.50 6.89 7.61
CA GLU A 207 -18.21 7.47 8.77
C GLU A 207 -17.62 6.99 10.10
N ALA A 208 -17.32 5.69 10.21
CA ALA A 208 -16.70 5.11 11.40
C ALA A 208 -15.28 5.66 11.65
N LEU A 209 -14.50 5.90 10.60
CA LEU A 209 -13.15 6.43 10.71
C LEU A 209 -13.12 7.80 11.36
N ARG A 210 -14.10 8.67 11.03
CA ARG A 210 -14.19 10.00 11.65
C ARG A 210 -14.37 9.92 13.16
N GLU A 211 -15.18 9.00 13.64
CA GLU A 211 -15.43 8.80 15.07
C GLU A 211 -14.25 8.09 15.78
N GLN A 212 -13.59 7.16 15.10
CA GLN A 212 -12.53 6.32 15.64
C GLN A 212 -11.13 6.92 15.52
N ALA A 213 -10.96 8.00 14.74
CA ALA A 213 -9.66 8.60 14.45
C ALA A 213 -8.82 8.89 15.71
N PRO A 214 -9.37 9.48 16.81
CA PRO A 214 -8.57 9.73 18.00
C PRO A 214 -7.94 8.45 18.60
N ASP A 215 -8.68 7.35 18.63
CA ASP A 215 -8.20 6.07 19.14
C ASP A 215 -7.16 5.45 18.21
N ILE A 216 -7.36 5.53 16.90
CA ILE A 216 -6.42 4.99 15.91
C ILE A 216 -5.12 5.78 15.91
N LEU A 217 -5.20 7.12 15.94
CA LEU A 217 -4.05 8.00 16.05
C LEU A 217 -3.28 7.81 17.36
N ALA A 218 -3.97 7.45 18.44
CA ALA A 218 -3.34 7.04 19.70
C ALA A 218 -2.83 5.58 19.71
N GLY A 219 -2.97 4.83 18.61
CA GLY A 219 -2.49 3.45 18.50
C GLY A 219 -3.27 2.44 19.35
N ARG A 220 -4.54 2.71 19.67
CA ARG A 220 -5.36 1.85 20.54
C ARG A 220 -5.59 0.49 19.88
N LEU A 221 -5.01 -0.55 20.49
CA LEU A 221 -4.91 -1.89 19.91
C LEU A 221 -6.23 -2.45 19.37
N SER A 222 -7.30 -2.42 20.15
CA SER A 222 -8.61 -2.98 19.75
C SER A 222 -9.19 -2.27 18.54
N THR A 223 -9.08 -0.94 18.49
CA THR A 223 -9.61 -0.11 17.40
C THR A 223 -8.79 -0.32 16.13
N CYS A 224 -7.46 -0.31 16.24
CA CYS A 224 -6.56 -0.62 15.13
C CYS A 224 -6.80 -2.03 14.57
N MET A 225 -6.92 -3.04 15.43
CA MET A 225 -7.13 -4.43 15.01
C MET A 225 -8.46 -4.60 14.24
N ALA A 226 -9.54 -3.98 14.71
CA ALA A 226 -10.84 -4.00 14.03
C ALA A 226 -10.78 -3.29 12.67
N LEU A 227 -10.12 -2.13 12.61
CA LEU A 227 -9.90 -1.38 11.39
C LEU A 227 -9.11 -2.18 10.35
N ILE A 228 -7.98 -2.77 10.76
CA ILE A 228 -7.12 -3.57 9.88
C ILE A 228 -7.93 -4.72 9.27
N ALA A 229 -8.71 -5.44 10.08
CA ALA A 229 -9.55 -6.53 9.59
C ALA A 229 -10.57 -6.07 8.53
N ARG A 230 -11.25 -4.94 8.77
CA ARG A 230 -12.26 -4.39 7.85
C ARG A 230 -11.63 -3.91 6.54
N CYS A 231 -10.52 -3.19 6.60
CA CYS A 231 -9.81 -2.69 5.42
C CYS A 231 -9.16 -3.84 4.63
N ALA A 232 -8.50 -4.78 5.30
CA ALA A 232 -7.91 -5.95 4.66
C ALA A 232 -8.98 -6.78 3.95
N ALA A 233 -10.16 -6.99 4.56
CA ALA A 233 -11.26 -7.69 3.90
C ALA A 233 -11.72 -6.97 2.62
N THR A 234 -11.78 -5.64 2.64
CA THR A 234 -12.09 -4.83 1.45
C THR A 234 -11.05 -5.04 0.35
N LYS A 235 -9.77 -4.97 0.71
CA LYS A 235 -8.66 -5.19 -0.23
C LYS A 235 -8.67 -6.60 -0.82
N VAL A 236 -8.88 -7.62 0.01
CA VAL A 236 -8.97 -9.03 -0.41
C VAL A 236 -10.10 -9.21 -1.41
N ASN A 237 -11.30 -8.69 -1.12
CA ASN A 237 -12.44 -8.79 -2.04
C ASN A 237 -12.14 -8.17 -3.42
N ILE A 238 -11.47 -7.01 -3.45
CA ILE A 238 -11.11 -6.34 -4.71
C ILE A 238 -10.01 -7.10 -5.45
N VAL A 239 -8.97 -7.56 -4.75
CA VAL A 239 -7.86 -8.33 -5.33
C VAL A 239 -8.35 -9.66 -5.90
N SER A 240 -9.20 -10.39 -5.17
CA SER A 240 -9.78 -11.65 -5.65
C SER A 240 -10.71 -11.47 -6.85
N GLY A 241 -11.32 -10.28 -7.00
CA GLY A 241 -12.13 -9.95 -8.17
C GLY A 241 -11.32 -9.61 -9.44
N ASP A 242 -10.05 -9.18 -9.29
CA ASP A 242 -9.20 -8.72 -10.39
C ASP A 242 -7.70 -8.77 -10.02
N GLU A 243 -7.15 -9.97 -9.89
CA GLU A 243 -5.80 -10.19 -9.34
C GLU A 243 -4.73 -9.37 -10.08
N ARG A 244 -4.78 -9.32 -11.42
CA ARG A 244 -3.74 -8.72 -12.25
C ARG A 244 -4.06 -7.32 -12.76
N GLU A 245 -5.12 -6.70 -12.26
CA GLU A 245 -5.57 -5.38 -12.72
C GLU A 245 -5.84 -5.35 -14.24
N GLU A 246 -6.56 -6.36 -14.73
CA GLU A 246 -6.89 -6.51 -16.15
C GLU A 246 -8.27 -5.93 -16.48
N ALA A 247 -9.14 -5.78 -15.47
CA ALA A 247 -10.48 -5.24 -15.63
C ALA A 247 -10.48 -3.82 -16.23
N GLY A 248 -11.41 -3.57 -17.15
CA GLY A 248 -11.57 -2.29 -17.85
C GLY A 248 -12.73 -1.44 -17.31
N PRO A 249 -12.94 -0.25 -17.89
CA PRO A 249 -14.10 0.59 -17.59
C PRO A 249 -15.43 -0.20 -17.70
N GLY A 250 -16.33 -0.01 -16.73
CA GLY A 250 -17.63 -0.68 -16.67
C GLY A 250 -17.64 -2.04 -15.94
N ALA A 251 -16.50 -2.51 -15.44
CA ALA A 251 -16.47 -3.69 -14.57
C ALA A 251 -17.12 -3.40 -13.20
N GLY A 252 -17.84 -4.38 -12.64
CA GLY A 252 -18.45 -4.26 -11.31
C GLY A 252 -17.43 -4.27 -10.16
N VAL A 253 -16.28 -4.91 -10.36
CA VAL A 253 -15.11 -4.88 -9.47
C VAL A 253 -13.88 -4.77 -10.35
N ALA A 254 -13.00 -3.83 -10.04
CA ALA A 254 -11.71 -3.67 -10.72
C ALA A 254 -10.65 -3.30 -9.68
N ARG A 255 -9.48 -3.93 -9.75
CA ARG A 255 -8.35 -3.57 -8.88
C ARG A 255 -7.88 -2.15 -9.14
N ALA A 256 -8.10 -1.66 -10.36
CA ALA A 256 -7.85 -0.27 -10.73
C ALA A 256 -8.61 0.75 -9.86
N PHE A 257 -9.75 0.38 -9.25
CA PHE A 257 -10.51 1.24 -8.33
C PHE A 257 -9.73 1.64 -7.09
N LEU A 258 -8.79 0.81 -6.64
CA LEU A 258 -7.88 1.11 -5.53
C LEU A 258 -6.87 2.21 -5.85
N ASN A 259 -6.87 2.70 -7.09
CA ASN A 259 -6.08 3.85 -7.49
C ASN A 259 -6.89 5.17 -7.44
N LEU A 260 -8.04 5.20 -6.74
CA LEU A 260 -8.73 6.43 -6.37
C LEU A 260 -7.76 7.39 -5.67
N GLY A 261 -7.76 8.66 -6.10
CA GLY A 261 -6.83 9.71 -5.63
C GLY A 261 -5.38 9.58 -6.10
N HIS A 262 -4.92 8.39 -6.51
CA HIS A 262 -3.49 8.13 -6.78
C HIS A 262 -2.95 8.91 -7.97
N THR A 263 -3.77 9.17 -8.99
CA THR A 263 -3.31 9.94 -10.17
C THR A 263 -2.97 11.38 -9.82
N PHE A 264 -3.69 11.97 -8.87
CA PHE A 264 -3.35 13.28 -8.30
C PHE A 264 -2.17 13.14 -7.33
N ALA A 265 -2.20 12.15 -6.45
CA ALA A 265 -1.15 11.91 -5.46
C ALA A 265 0.23 11.76 -6.09
N HIS A 266 0.37 10.93 -7.13
CA HIS A 266 1.63 10.70 -7.84
C HIS A 266 2.16 11.96 -8.55
N ALA A 267 1.29 12.92 -8.89
CA ALA A 267 1.74 14.19 -9.47
C ALA A 267 2.41 15.10 -8.42
N ILE A 268 2.01 15.02 -7.15
CA ILE A 268 2.47 15.92 -6.08
C ILE A 268 3.48 15.27 -5.12
N GLU A 269 3.38 13.97 -4.87
CA GLU A 269 4.22 13.24 -3.93
C GLU A 269 5.73 13.36 -4.22
N PRO A 270 6.20 13.31 -5.49
CA PRO A 270 7.63 13.44 -5.77
C PRO A 270 8.13 14.89 -5.77
N LEU A 271 7.30 15.87 -5.41
CA LEU A 271 7.70 17.28 -5.37
C LEU A 271 8.39 17.59 -4.03
N PRO A 272 9.72 17.86 -4.03
CA PRO A 272 10.46 18.10 -2.79
C PRO A 272 9.96 19.32 -2.03
N GLU A 273 9.39 20.31 -2.72
CA GLU A 273 8.83 21.52 -2.10
C GLU A 273 7.59 21.26 -1.22
N LEU A 274 6.93 20.11 -1.34
CA LEU A 274 5.74 19.79 -0.54
C LEU A 274 6.02 18.90 0.68
N GLU A 275 7.17 18.20 0.71
CA GLU A 275 7.58 17.28 1.78
C GLU A 275 6.49 16.27 2.23
N LEU A 276 5.65 15.83 1.29
CA LEU A 276 4.53 14.93 1.55
C LEU A 276 4.98 13.47 1.69
N LYS A 277 4.40 12.77 2.65
CA LYS A 277 4.36 11.30 2.68
C LYS A 277 3.26 10.80 1.75
N HIS A 278 3.34 9.51 1.41
CA HIS A 278 2.38 8.87 0.51
C HIS A 278 0.92 9.09 0.91
N GLY A 279 0.56 8.79 2.16
CA GLY A 279 -0.81 8.93 2.65
C GLY A 279 -1.31 10.39 2.62
N GLU A 280 -0.43 11.36 2.82
CA GLU A 280 -0.75 12.79 2.73
C GLU A 280 -1.02 13.20 1.27
N ALA A 281 -0.22 12.72 0.33
CA ALA A 281 -0.45 12.93 -1.10
C ALA A 281 -1.76 12.25 -1.56
N VAL A 282 -2.04 11.04 -1.08
CA VAL A 282 -3.30 10.33 -1.34
C VAL A 282 -4.48 11.12 -0.78
N ALA A 283 -4.41 11.62 0.45
CA ALA A 283 -5.46 12.45 1.06
C ALA A 283 -5.84 13.66 0.20
N ILE A 284 -4.85 14.44 -0.25
CA ILE A 284 -5.06 15.56 -1.17
C ILE A 284 -5.64 15.05 -2.50
N GLY A 285 -5.15 13.93 -3.01
CA GLY A 285 -5.66 13.31 -4.22
C GLY A 285 -7.12 12.84 -4.12
N LEU A 286 -7.56 12.38 -2.95
CA LEU A 286 -8.96 12.02 -2.68
C LEU A 286 -9.86 13.26 -2.73
N MET A 287 -9.42 14.39 -2.18
CA MET A 287 -10.14 15.66 -2.28
C MET A 287 -10.28 16.13 -3.73
N ALA A 288 -9.19 16.06 -4.50
CA ALA A 288 -9.22 16.40 -5.93
C ALA A 288 -10.15 15.48 -6.73
N ALA A 289 -10.12 14.17 -6.47
CA ALA A 289 -11.02 13.20 -7.10
C ALA A 289 -12.50 13.41 -6.70
N GLY A 290 -12.75 13.79 -5.44
CA GLY A 290 -14.08 14.16 -4.95
C GLY A 290 -14.64 15.41 -5.65
N ALA A 291 -13.80 16.43 -5.88
CA ALA A 291 -14.19 17.60 -6.66
C ALA A 291 -14.51 17.24 -8.12
N CYS A 292 -13.76 16.33 -8.73
CA CYS A 292 -14.12 15.79 -10.05
C CYS A 292 -15.49 15.09 -10.03
N ALA A 293 -15.79 14.29 -9.00
CA ALA A 293 -17.09 13.65 -8.85
C ALA A 293 -18.24 14.67 -8.69
N GLN A 294 -18.01 15.79 -7.99
CA GLN A 294 -18.99 16.88 -7.92
C GLN A 294 -19.22 17.53 -9.29
N THR A 295 -18.15 17.82 -10.04
CA THR A 295 -18.26 18.36 -11.41
C THR A 295 -19.04 17.44 -12.34
N LEU A 296 -18.92 16.12 -12.16
CA LEU A 296 -19.67 15.12 -12.90
C LEU A 296 -21.12 14.91 -12.38
N GLY A 297 -21.48 15.54 -11.26
CA GLY A 297 -22.80 15.41 -10.64
C GLY A 297 -23.00 14.09 -9.86
N HIS A 298 -21.93 13.34 -9.60
CA HIS A 298 -22.00 12.09 -8.82
C HIS A 298 -22.11 12.35 -7.32
N TRP A 299 -21.56 13.46 -6.85
CA TRP A 299 -21.55 13.88 -5.44
C TRP A 299 -22.17 15.27 -5.24
N GLY A 300 -22.81 15.45 -4.08
CA GLY A 300 -23.29 16.74 -3.60
C GLY A 300 -22.32 17.40 -2.61
N GLY A 301 -22.83 18.37 -1.85
CA GLY A 301 -22.08 19.01 -0.76
C GLY A 301 -21.80 18.06 0.41
N ASP A 302 -22.81 17.24 0.76
CA ASP A 302 -22.76 16.33 1.90
C ASP A 302 -21.64 15.29 1.79
N GLU A 303 -21.44 14.68 0.61
CA GLU A 303 -20.37 13.71 0.40
C GLU A 303 -18.98 14.34 0.53
N SER A 304 -18.79 15.55 0.01
CA SER A 304 -17.52 16.27 0.11
C SER A 304 -17.22 16.73 1.52
N GLU A 305 -18.23 17.20 2.26
CA GLU A 305 -18.09 17.56 3.68
C GLU A 305 -17.76 16.32 4.53
N ALA A 306 -18.38 15.18 4.23
CA ALA A 306 -18.06 13.91 4.90
C ALA A 306 -16.61 13.49 4.66
N LEU A 307 -16.12 13.56 3.40
CA LEU A 307 -14.73 13.26 3.07
C LEU A 307 -13.77 14.23 3.79
N GLN A 308 -14.00 15.54 3.66
CA GLN A 308 -13.15 16.57 4.26
C GLN A 308 -13.06 16.40 5.77
N SER A 309 -14.21 16.32 6.47
CA SER A 309 -14.24 16.20 7.92
C SER A 309 -13.58 14.91 8.42
N THR A 310 -13.65 13.83 7.64
CA THR A 310 -12.97 12.57 7.97
C THR A 310 -11.45 12.69 7.80
N LEU A 311 -10.98 13.27 6.71
CA LEU A 311 -9.54 13.51 6.48
C LEU A 311 -8.95 14.41 7.57
N GLU A 312 -9.64 15.50 7.92
CA GLU A 312 -9.24 16.41 8.99
C GLU A 312 -9.21 15.70 10.36
N ALA A 313 -10.23 14.89 10.68
CA ALA A 313 -10.25 14.10 11.92
C ALA A 313 -9.11 13.09 12.01
N CYS A 314 -8.67 12.56 10.86
CA CYS A 314 -7.52 11.66 10.75
C CYS A 314 -6.16 12.39 10.74
N GLY A 315 -6.13 13.73 10.87
CA GLY A 315 -4.90 14.52 10.85
C GLY A 315 -4.22 14.59 9.48
N LEU A 316 -4.97 14.41 8.40
CA LEU A 316 -4.46 14.40 7.03
C LEU A 316 -4.67 15.77 6.34
N PRO A 317 -3.76 16.18 5.44
CA PRO A 317 -3.93 17.39 4.65
C PRO A 317 -5.01 17.22 3.59
N ILE A 318 -5.79 18.27 3.38
CA ILE A 318 -6.88 18.32 2.38
C ILE A 318 -6.55 19.25 1.19
N ALA A 319 -5.44 19.97 1.25
CA ALA A 319 -5.01 20.91 0.22
C ALA A 319 -3.47 21.00 0.17
N LEU A 320 -2.95 21.57 -0.91
CA LEU A 320 -1.53 21.86 -1.06
C LEU A 320 -1.09 22.93 -0.05
N SER A 321 0.10 22.75 0.53
CA SER A 321 0.72 23.74 1.42
C SER A 321 1.17 25.00 0.67
N GLU A 322 1.44 24.88 -0.64
CA GLU A 322 1.87 25.97 -1.51
C GLU A 322 1.06 26.00 -2.81
N PRO A 323 0.77 27.19 -3.37
CA PRO A 323 0.04 27.31 -4.62
C PRO A 323 0.93 26.89 -5.80
N LEU A 324 0.70 25.68 -6.28
CA LEU A 324 1.34 25.16 -7.50
C LEU A 324 0.48 25.47 -8.73
N LYS A 325 1.11 25.68 -9.89
CA LYS A 325 0.38 25.92 -11.14
C LYS A 325 -0.32 24.66 -11.63
N ARG A 326 -1.63 24.74 -11.90
CA ARG A 326 -2.44 23.61 -12.42
C ARG A 326 -1.83 22.97 -13.67
N GLY A 327 -1.35 23.77 -14.61
CA GLY A 327 -0.71 23.26 -15.84
C GLY A 327 0.46 22.31 -15.57
N ARG A 328 1.35 22.67 -14.63
CA ARG A 328 2.49 21.82 -14.23
C ARG A 328 2.01 20.49 -13.62
N LEU A 329 0.96 20.53 -12.81
CA LEU A 329 0.43 19.34 -12.16
C LEU A 329 -0.24 18.39 -13.17
N ILE A 330 -1.01 18.94 -14.10
CA ILE A 330 -1.66 18.19 -15.19
C ILE A 330 -0.62 17.52 -16.10
N GLU A 331 0.46 18.23 -16.45
CA GLU A 331 1.58 17.65 -17.21
C GLU A 331 2.18 16.45 -16.49
N ARG A 332 2.34 16.52 -15.15
CA ARG A 332 2.87 15.42 -14.34
C ARG A 332 1.92 14.22 -14.25
N MET A 333 0.60 14.42 -14.32
CA MET A 333 -0.38 13.32 -14.39
C MET A 333 -0.22 12.49 -15.68
N GLY A 334 0.21 13.10 -16.78
CA GLY A 334 0.42 12.43 -18.07
C GLY A 334 1.58 11.43 -18.10
N TRP A 335 2.44 11.44 -17.07
CA TRP A 335 3.52 10.47 -16.87
C TRP A 335 3.12 9.31 -15.94
N ASP A 336 1.92 9.36 -15.35
CA ASP A 336 1.43 8.33 -14.44
C ASP A 336 0.91 7.10 -15.21
N LYS A 337 1.35 5.93 -14.75
CA LYS A 337 1.15 4.61 -15.38
C LYS A 337 -0.27 4.09 -15.24
N LYS A 338 -1.20 4.72 -15.94
CA LYS A 338 -2.50 4.10 -16.34
C LYS A 338 -2.83 4.31 -17.81
N VAL A 339 -1.81 4.56 -18.60
CA VAL A 339 -1.90 4.73 -20.04
C VAL A 339 -2.10 3.36 -20.69
N ARG A 340 -3.34 2.83 -20.65
CA ARG A 340 -3.79 1.91 -21.69
C ARG A 340 -3.93 2.76 -22.95
N GLN A 341 -3.07 2.52 -23.95
CA GLN A 341 -3.16 3.11 -25.31
C GLN A 341 -2.96 4.64 -25.46
N GLY A 342 -2.30 5.33 -24.53
CA GLY A 342 -2.06 6.78 -24.64
C GLY A 342 -3.05 7.66 -23.87
N THR A 343 -4.09 7.06 -23.26
CA THR A 343 -5.19 7.79 -22.63
C THR A 343 -5.07 7.77 -21.10
N LEU A 344 -4.91 8.95 -20.49
CA LEU A 344 -4.99 9.13 -19.04
C LEU A 344 -6.36 8.65 -18.53
N THR A 345 -6.36 7.87 -17.45
CA THR A 345 -7.59 7.42 -16.79
C THR A 345 -7.53 7.79 -15.31
N ILE A 346 -8.50 8.57 -14.84
CA ILE A 346 -8.67 8.85 -13.41
C ILE A 346 -9.76 7.95 -12.82
N VAL A 347 -9.68 7.71 -11.53
CA VAL A 347 -10.75 7.05 -10.76
C VAL A 347 -11.40 8.13 -9.91
N VAL A 348 -12.72 8.22 -9.99
CA VAL A 348 -13.53 9.19 -9.25
C VAL A 348 -14.65 8.48 -8.51
N PRO A 349 -15.13 9.04 -7.38
CA PRO A 349 -16.36 8.57 -6.77
C PRO A 349 -17.57 8.62 -7.72
N ASP A 350 -18.46 7.65 -7.58
CA ASP A 350 -19.69 7.50 -8.36
C ASP A 350 -20.88 7.19 -7.44
N GLY A 351 -20.99 7.99 -6.37
CA GLY A 351 -21.88 7.75 -5.24
C GLY A 351 -21.16 7.35 -3.95
N ARG A 352 -21.91 6.84 -2.97
CA ARG A 352 -21.39 6.43 -1.66
C ARG A 352 -20.96 4.97 -1.69
N GLY A 353 -19.67 4.71 -1.54
CA GLY A 353 -19.11 3.34 -1.58
C GLY A 353 -19.05 2.77 -2.99
N SER A 354 -18.90 3.64 -3.99
CA SER A 354 -18.80 3.30 -5.40
C SER A 354 -17.89 4.28 -6.13
N VAL A 355 -17.18 3.78 -7.12
CA VAL A 355 -16.26 4.57 -7.97
C VAL A 355 -16.40 4.17 -9.43
N SER A 356 -16.01 5.07 -10.32
CA SER A 356 -15.93 4.83 -11.75
C SER A 356 -14.58 5.26 -12.32
N MET A 357 -14.22 4.65 -13.45
CA MET A 357 -13.05 5.04 -14.23
C MET A 357 -13.45 6.03 -15.31
N VAL A 358 -12.77 7.18 -15.37
CA VAL A 358 -12.98 8.22 -16.38
C VAL A 358 -11.77 8.25 -17.32
N PRO A 359 -11.83 7.56 -18.47
CA PRO A 359 -10.80 7.64 -19.49
C PRO A 359 -10.88 8.96 -20.25
N GLY A 360 -9.73 9.59 -20.50
CA GLY A 360 -9.63 10.85 -21.22
C GLY A 360 -10.40 11.99 -20.54
N PRO A 361 -10.16 12.27 -19.24
CA PRO A 361 -10.87 13.35 -18.55
C PRO A 361 -10.64 14.68 -19.26
N SER A 362 -11.68 15.52 -19.33
CA SER A 362 -11.57 16.86 -19.90
C SER A 362 -10.60 17.72 -19.08
N LEU A 363 -9.98 18.72 -19.73
CA LEU A 363 -9.11 19.66 -19.03
C LEU A 363 -9.85 20.38 -17.90
N GLU A 364 -11.10 20.78 -18.16
CA GLU A 364 -11.98 21.40 -17.16
C GLU A 364 -12.17 20.52 -15.91
N LEU A 365 -12.35 19.20 -16.09
CA LEU A 365 -12.51 18.27 -14.98
C LEU A 365 -11.22 18.17 -14.14
N LEU A 366 -10.06 18.13 -14.79
CA LEU A 366 -8.77 18.10 -14.10
C LEU A 366 -8.48 19.42 -13.38
N GLU A 367 -8.81 20.55 -14.02
CA GLU A 367 -8.65 21.88 -13.43
C GLU A 367 -9.57 22.06 -12.21
N ALA A 368 -10.80 21.54 -12.24
CA ALA A 368 -11.69 21.54 -11.10
C ALA A 368 -11.11 20.75 -9.91
N GLY A 369 -10.58 19.56 -10.17
CA GLY A 369 -9.91 18.74 -9.15
C GLY A 369 -8.73 19.46 -8.51
N TRP A 370 -7.85 20.06 -9.31
CA TRP A 370 -6.68 20.79 -8.80
C TRP A 370 -7.05 22.11 -8.11
N ALA A 371 -8.04 22.84 -8.60
CA ALA A 371 -8.51 24.07 -7.98
C ALA A 371 -9.07 23.82 -6.57
N ALA A 372 -9.77 22.71 -6.37
CA ALA A 372 -10.33 22.35 -5.06
C ALA A 372 -9.27 22.12 -3.98
N VAL A 373 -8.03 21.79 -4.37
CA VAL A 373 -6.90 21.55 -3.45
C VAL A 373 -5.89 22.70 -3.43
N GLY A 374 -6.28 23.88 -3.90
CA GLY A 374 -5.48 25.11 -3.77
C GLY A 374 -4.44 25.32 -4.88
N ALA A 375 -4.50 24.59 -5.99
CA ALA A 375 -3.65 24.87 -7.15
C ALA A 375 -4.11 26.14 -7.89
N SER A 376 -3.13 26.92 -8.36
CA SER A 376 -3.30 28.23 -9.03
C SER A 376 -3.48 28.15 -10.54
#